data_AF-K0Q4I7-F1
#
_entry.id   AF-K0Q4I7-F1
#
_cell.length_a   1.000
_cell.length_b   1.000
_cell.length_c   1.000
_cell.angle_alpha   90.00
_cell.angle_beta   90.00
_cell.angle_gamma   90.00
#
_symmetry.space_group_name_H-M   'P 1'
#
loop_
_entity.id
_entity.type
_entity.pdbx_description
1 polymer ?
#
loop_
_entity_poly.entity_id
_entity_poly.type
_entity_poly.pdbx_seq_one_letter_code
_entity_poly.pdbx_strand_id
1 'polypeptide(L)'
;MSETSAGDAGTFLKDPVVRLALITLAGLVLALWIARAPTSYTGKLPLIGDYIPLKLNAVYFIVFGPIVASFVAAVLWFQAARAERPPSKNLTSDKGDRDAIALLIIFALIVIASAALSLQYFLTLAPAELCPSRPHYDFLWTNVPGPTRITHCMSDTQAINLESPYYFEPQILQSWGHVLWPVLITALLIGTWRSWRKTAR
;
A
#
# COMPACT_ATOMS: atom_id res chain seq x y z
N MET A 1 18.93 34.69 9.32
CA MET A 1 17.63 34.66 8.62
C MET A 1 17.56 33.38 7.80
N SER A 2 16.58 32.54 8.11
CA SER A 2 16.42 31.15 7.67
C SER A 2 15.43 31.08 6.50
N GLU A 3 15.84 31.53 5.32
CA GLU A 3 14.99 31.44 4.11
C GLU A 3 15.38 30.29 3.16
N THR A 4 16.53 29.65 3.36
CA THR A 4 17.00 28.56 2.49
C THR A 4 16.28 27.22 2.70
N SER A 5 15.81 26.93 3.92
CA SER A 5 15.18 25.63 4.23
C SER A 5 13.80 25.43 3.60
N ALA A 6 12.99 26.49 3.46
CA ALA A 6 11.62 26.39 2.97
C ALA A 6 11.54 26.27 1.44
N GLY A 7 12.42 27.00 0.72
CA GLY A 7 12.54 26.87 -0.74
C GLY A 7 13.05 25.49 -1.18
N ASP A 8 13.92 24.90 -0.36
CA ASP A 8 14.56 23.60 -0.62
C ASP A 8 13.61 22.42 -0.47
N ALA A 9 12.81 22.37 0.60
CA ALA A 9 11.75 21.37 0.74
C ALA A 9 10.73 21.45 -0.40
N GLY A 10 10.45 22.68 -0.88
CA GLY A 10 9.58 22.91 -2.02
C GLY A 10 10.08 22.27 -3.32
N THR A 11 11.38 22.17 -3.55
CA THR A 11 11.94 21.50 -4.75
C THR A 11 11.85 19.98 -4.69
N PHE A 12 12.10 19.37 -3.53
CA PHE A 12 11.96 17.92 -3.32
C PHE A 12 10.50 17.46 -3.47
N LEU A 13 9.55 18.22 -2.90
CA LEU A 13 8.11 17.91 -2.96
C LEU A 13 7.51 18.12 -4.36
N LYS A 14 8.15 18.92 -5.22
CA LYS A 14 7.75 19.11 -6.62
C LYS A 14 8.15 17.94 -7.52
N ASP A 15 9.07 17.07 -7.08
CA ASP A 15 9.46 15.89 -7.83
C ASP A 15 8.26 14.93 -7.99
N PRO A 16 7.89 14.55 -9.22
CA PRO A 16 6.74 13.67 -9.44
C PRO A 16 6.87 12.30 -8.76
N VAL A 17 8.10 11.76 -8.66
CA VAL A 17 8.36 10.47 -7.99
C VAL A 17 8.12 10.60 -6.49
N VAL A 18 8.65 11.67 -5.88
CA VAL A 18 8.46 11.94 -4.44
C VAL A 18 7.01 12.19 -4.11
N ARG A 19 6.33 13.03 -4.91
CA ARG A 19 4.92 13.36 -4.71
C ARG A 19 4.03 12.13 -4.81
N LEU A 20 4.23 11.30 -5.84
CA LEU A 20 3.46 10.07 -6.01
C LEU A 20 3.76 9.06 -4.89
N ALA A 21 5.01 8.95 -4.42
CA ALA A 21 5.37 8.12 -3.28
C ALA A 21 4.66 8.59 -1.98
N LEU A 22 4.63 9.89 -1.71
CA LEU A 22 3.93 10.45 -0.55
C LEU A 22 2.41 10.22 -0.62
N ILE A 23 1.79 10.39 -1.79
CA ILE A 23 0.36 10.09 -2.01
C ILE A 23 0.10 8.59 -1.74
N THR A 24 0.98 7.71 -2.23
CA THR A 24 0.87 6.27 -2.02
C THR A 24 0.97 5.92 -0.54
N LEU A 25 1.93 6.51 0.17
CA LEU A 25 2.10 6.32 1.61
C LEU A 25 0.86 6.79 2.38
N ALA A 26 0.35 7.99 2.08
CA ALA A 26 -0.86 8.52 2.72
C ALA A 26 -2.08 7.62 2.47
N GLY A 27 -2.25 7.12 1.24
CA GLY A 27 -3.31 6.18 0.89
C GLY A 27 -3.20 4.85 1.64
N LEU A 28 -1.99 4.29 1.77
CA LEU A 28 -1.75 3.06 2.54
C LEU A 28 -1.97 3.24 4.04
N VAL A 29 -1.56 4.37 4.61
CA VAL A 29 -1.81 4.70 6.02
C VAL A 29 -3.32 4.86 6.27
N LEU A 30 -4.03 5.52 5.37
CA LEU A 30 -5.49 5.63 5.44
C LEU A 30 -6.16 4.25 5.32
N ALA A 31 -5.70 3.40 4.40
CA ALA A 31 -6.19 2.04 4.24
C ALA A 31 -5.97 1.21 5.53
N LEU A 32 -4.79 1.29 6.14
CA LEU A 32 -4.50 0.66 7.43
C LEU A 32 -5.40 1.17 8.55
N TRP A 33 -5.66 2.47 8.58
CA TRP A 33 -6.53 3.06 9.59
C TRP A 33 -7.97 2.58 9.44
N ILE A 34 -8.49 2.51 8.21
CA ILE A 34 -9.83 2.00 7.92
C ILE A 34 -9.94 0.50 8.21
N ALA A 35 -8.91 -0.27 7.87
CA ALA A 35 -8.87 -1.72 8.01
C ALA A 35 -8.52 -2.21 9.43
N ARG A 36 -8.13 -1.32 10.34
CA ARG A 36 -7.65 -1.70 11.68
C ARG A 36 -8.66 -2.58 12.41
N ALA A 37 -8.20 -3.66 13.01
CA ALA A 37 -9.04 -4.47 13.89
C ALA A 37 -9.00 -3.94 15.36
N PRO A 38 -10.14 -3.91 16.08
CA PRO A 38 -11.50 -4.11 15.58
C PRO A 38 -11.95 -2.95 14.67
N THR A 39 -12.60 -3.27 13.55
CA THR A 39 -13.07 -2.28 12.58
C THR A 39 -14.46 -1.78 12.95
N SER A 40 -14.60 -0.47 13.14
CA SER A 40 -15.89 0.21 13.36
C SER A 40 -16.40 1.02 12.14
N TYR A 41 -15.68 0.98 11.02
CA TYR A 41 -15.94 1.84 9.87
C TYR A 41 -16.90 1.18 8.86
N THR A 42 -18.11 1.72 8.74
CA THR A 42 -19.22 1.18 7.93
C THR A 42 -19.46 1.91 6.60
N GLY A 43 -18.47 2.66 6.09
CA GLY A 43 -18.46 3.05 4.66
C GLY A 43 -19.14 4.37 4.29
N LYS A 44 -19.18 5.37 5.18
CA LYS A 44 -19.48 6.77 4.76
C LYS A 44 -18.23 7.62 4.89
N LEU A 45 -17.47 7.75 3.79
CA LEU A 45 -16.47 8.81 3.67
C LEU A 45 -17.25 10.13 3.53
N PRO A 46 -17.08 11.12 4.42
CA PRO A 46 -17.94 12.32 4.47
C PRO A 46 -17.83 13.28 3.27
N LEU A 47 -17.26 12.85 2.13
CA LEU A 47 -17.15 13.65 0.91
C LEU A 47 -17.38 12.88 -0.41
N ILE A 48 -17.53 11.55 -0.41
CA ILE A 48 -17.54 10.73 -1.66
C ILE A 48 -18.66 9.68 -1.68
N GLY A 49 -19.34 9.42 -0.56
CA GLY A 49 -20.27 8.30 -0.40
C GLY A 49 -21.58 8.35 -1.20
N ASP A 50 -21.92 9.47 -1.83
CA ASP A 50 -23.24 9.66 -2.47
C ASP A 50 -23.29 9.31 -3.96
N TYR A 51 -22.15 9.12 -4.64
CA TYR A 51 -22.09 8.99 -6.11
C TYR A 51 -21.54 7.67 -6.66
N ILE A 52 -21.01 6.78 -5.80
CA ILE A 52 -20.55 5.45 -6.21
C ILE A 52 -21.09 4.44 -5.19
N PRO A 53 -21.95 3.48 -5.59
CA PRO A 53 -22.52 2.49 -4.68
C PRO A 53 -21.52 1.38 -4.30
N LEU A 54 -20.22 1.68 -4.25
CA LEU A 54 -19.26 0.82 -3.57
C LEU A 54 -19.23 1.25 -2.11
N LYS A 55 -19.88 0.49 -1.23
CA LYS A 55 -19.61 0.59 0.20
C LYS A 55 -18.18 0.09 0.43
N LEU A 56 -17.21 1.01 0.38
CA LEU A 56 -15.80 0.68 0.63
C LEU A 56 -15.67 0.10 2.04
N ASN A 57 -15.58 -1.22 2.08
CA ASN A 57 -15.43 -2.03 3.27
C ASN A 57 -13.93 -2.30 3.50
N ALA A 58 -13.52 -2.35 4.78
CA ALA A 58 -12.19 -2.76 5.24
C ALA A 58 -11.61 -3.96 4.50
N VAL A 59 -12.44 -4.97 4.15
CA VAL A 59 -12.00 -6.15 3.39
C VAL A 59 -11.38 -5.77 2.03
N TYR A 60 -11.97 -4.81 1.31
CA TYR A 60 -11.43 -4.36 0.03
C TYR A 60 -10.06 -3.68 0.19
N PHE A 61 -9.87 -2.88 1.24
CA PHE A 61 -8.59 -2.23 1.50
C PHE A 61 -7.48 -3.23 1.84
N ILE A 62 -7.80 -4.27 2.61
CA ILE A 62 -6.85 -5.33 2.95
C ILE A 62 -6.47 -6.13 1.70
N VAL A 63 -7.45 -6.53 0.89
CA VAL A 63 -7.21 -7.37 -0.30
C VAL A 63 -6.54 -6.58 -1.43
N PHE A 64 -7.08 -5.43 -1.81
CA PHE A 64 -6.62 -4.69 -2.99
C PHE A 64 -5.53 -3.66 -2.69
N GLY A 65 -5.35 -3.23 -1.45
CA GLY A 65 -4.36 -2.21 -1.07
C GLY A 65 -2.93 -2.57 -1.52
N PRO A 66 -2.40 -3.75 -1.14
CA PRO A 66 -1.08 -4.20 -1.58
C PRO A 66 -0.96 -4.36 -3.11
N ILE A 67 -2.05 -4.75 -3.78
CA ILE A 67 -2.08 -4.91 -5.24
C ILE A 67 -1.91 -3.54 -5.91
N VAL A 68 -2.72 -2.56 -5.53
CA VAL A 68 -2.64 -1.19 -6.07
C VAL A 68 -1.27 -0.58 -5.77
N ALA A 69 -0.72 -0.79 -4.57
CA ALA A 69 0.61 -0.31 -4.21
C ALA A 69 1.71 -0.91 -5.10
N SER A 70 1.60 -2.19 -5.48
CA SER A 70 2.56 -2.82 -6.40
C SER A 70 2.52 -2.24 -7.81
N PHE A 71 1.33 -1.93 -8.34
CA PHE A 71 1.19 -1.21 -9.60
C PHE A 71 1.79 0.20 -9.54
N VAL A 72 1.54 0.95 -8.45
CA VAL A 72 2.13 2.28 -8.29
C VAL A 72 3.65 2.21 -8.16
N ALA A 73 4.20 1.21 -7.45
CA ALA A 73 5.64 0.98 -7.38
C ALA A 73 6.25 0.68 -8.77
N ALA A 74 5.54 -0.07 -9.62
CA ALA A 74 5.97 -0.32 -10.99
C ALA A 74 5.98 0.95 -11.84
N VAL A 75 4.95 1.80 -11.71
CA VAL A 75 4.88 3.11 -12.36
C VAL A 75 6.01 4.02 -11.89
N LEU A 76 6.28 4.08 -10.58
CA LEU A 76 7.39 4.84 -10.01
C LEU A 76 8.74 4.39 -10.59
N TRP A 77 8.96 3.07 -10.66
CA TRP A 77 10.19 2.53 -11.22
C TRP A 77 10.35 2.88 -12.69
N PHE A 78 9.28 2.72 -13.48
CA PHE A 78 9.30 3.05 -14.90
C PHE A 78 9.55 4.55 -15.14
N GLN A 79 8.88 5.42 -14.38
CA GLN A 79 9.11 6.86 -14.45
C GLN A 79 10.55 7.22 -14.10
N ALA A 80 11.11 6.66 -13.02
CA ALA A 80 12.49 6.93 -12.61
C ALA A 80 13.51 6.36 -13.62
N ALA A 81 13.26 5.19 -14.19
CA ALA A 81 14.15 4.55 -15.15
C ALA A 81 14.19 5.27 -16.51
N ARG A 82 13.11 5.94 -16.91
CA ARG A 82 13.00 6.69 -18.17
C ARG A 82 13.13 8.20 -18.03
N ALA A 83 13.31 8.70 -16.81
CA ALA A 83 13.46 10.13 -16.59
C ALA A 83 14.79 10.62 -17.18
N GLU A 84 14.76 11.12 -18.41
CA GLU A 84 15.80 11.98 -18.98
C GLU A 84 15.74 13.33 -18.25
N ARG A 85 16.30 13.40 -17.03
CA ARG A 85 16.45 14.71 -16.38
C ARG A 85 17.80 15.30 -16.79
N PRO A 86 17.83 16.57 -17.19
CA PRO A 86 19.10 17.26 -17.36
C PRO A 86 19.85 17.23 -16.03
N PRO A 87 21.17 17.00 -16.01
CA PRO A 87 21.95 16.99 -14.79
C PRO A 87 21.71 18.28 -14.02
N SER A 88 21.23 18.15 -12.79
CA SER A 88 20.92 19.29 -11.94
C SER A 88 22.22 19.98 -11.54
N LYS A 89 22.54 21.09 -12.22
CA LYS A 89 23.74 21.90 -11.96
C LYS A 89 23.78 22.55 -10.56
N ASN A 90 22.71 22.43 -9.77
CA ASN A 90 22.53 23.18 -8.51
C ASN A 90 22.43 22.29 -7.25
N LEU A 91 22.61 20.97 -7.34
CA LEU A 91 22.62 20.13 -6.14
C LEU A 91 24.06 19.99 -5.60
N THR A 92 24.31 20.57 -4.43
CA THR A 92 25.49 20.22 -3.64
C THR A 92 25.40 18.75 -3.21
N SER A 93 26.53 18.02 -3.22
CA SER A 93 26.57 16.58 -2.93
C SER A 93 25.88 16.20 -1.62
N ASP A 94 25.98 17.06 -0.60
CA ASP A 94 25.39 16.86 0.73
C ASP A 94 23.85 16.94 0.71
N LYS A 95 23.29 17.87 -0.07
CA LYS A 95 21.82 18.01 -0.23
C LYS A 95 21.23 16.83 -1.00
N GLY A 96 21.93 16.38 -2.05
CA GLY A 96 21.53 15.22 -2.83
C GLY A 96 21.50 13.94 -2.00
N ASP A 97 22.45 13.75 -1.08
CA ASP A 97 22.48 12.57 -0.21
C ASP A 97 21.39 12.63 0.90
N ARG A 98 21.02 13.82 1.40
CA ARG A 98 19.92 13.97 2.37
C ARG A 98 18.55 13.68 1.76
N ASP A 99 18.24 14.30 0.62
CA ASP A 99 16.97 14.08 -0.09
C ASP A 99 16.83 12.61 -0.50
N ALA A 100 17.98 12.00 -0.75
CA ALA A 100 18.08 10.61 -1.05
C ALA A 100 17.69 9.70 0.13
N ILE A 101 18.26 9.95 1.31
CA ILE A 101 17.88 9.23 2.53
C ILE A 101 16.39 9.43 2.83
N ALA A 102 15.86 10.66 2.65
CA ALA A 102 14.45 10.95 2.89
C ALA A 102 13.52 10.10 1.99
N LEU A 103 13.83 10.00 0.70
CA LEU A 103 13.03 9.17 -0.22
C LEU A 103 13.14 7.67 0.10
N LEU A 104 14.31 7.19 0.53
CA LEU A 104 14.46 5.82 1.00
C LEU A 104 13.59 5.52 2.23
N ILE A 105 13.50 6.45 3.19
CA ILE A 105 12.62 6.33 4.36
C ILE A 105 11.15 6.24 3.92
N ILE A 106 10.72 7.10 3.00
CA ILE A 106 9.35 7.06 2.44
C ILE A 106 9.06 5.69 1.81
N PHE A 107 10.00 5.16 1.03
CA PHE A 107 9.86 3.83 0.41
C PHE A 107 9.80 2.70 1.44
N ALA A 108 10.62 2.76 2.49
CA ALA A 108 10.57 1.79 3.58
C ALA A 108 9.20 1.81 4.28
N LEU A 109 8.64 2.99 4.54
CA LEU A 109 7.31 3.14 5.13
C LEU A 109 6.20 2.59 4.23
N ILE A 110 6.29 2.76 2.90
CA ILE A 110 5.36 2.15 1.94
C ILE A 110 5.40 0.63 2.02
N VAL A 111 6.60 0.03 2.04
CA VAL A 111 6.77 -1.42 2.17
C VAL A 111 6.19 -1.93 3.48
N ILE A 112 6.51 -1.27 4.59
CA ILE A 112 6.00 -1.64 5.92
C ILE A 112 4.47 -1.55 5.96
N ALA A 113 3.90 -0.46 5.43
CA ALA A 113 2.45 -0.28 5.43
C ALA A 113 1.75 -1.33 4.55
N SER A 114 2.31 -1.65 3.38
CA SER A 114 1.79 -2.73 2.53
C SER A 114 1.92 -4.10 3.18
N ALA A 115 3.04 -4.39 3.85
CA ALA A 115 3.23 -5.64 4.58
C ALA A 115 2.25 -5.76 5.76
N ALA A 116 1.97 -4.66 6.45
CA ALA A 116 0.98 -4.62 7.52
C ALA A 116 -0.44 -4.91 7.01
N LEU A 117 -0.83 -4.38 5.83
CA LEU A 117 -2.11 -4.75 5.20
C LEU A 117 -2.14 -6.23 4.80
N SER A 118 -1.08 -6.75 4.19
CA SER A 118 -0.97 -8.18 3.89
C SER A 118 -0.99 -9.05 5.14
N LEU A 119 -0.46 -8.59 6.26
CA LEU A 119 -0.55 -9.32 7.52
C LEU A 119 -2.00 -9.33 8.04
N GLN A 120 -2.71 -8.20 7.94
CA GLN A 120 -4.13 -8.13 8.32
C GLN A 120 -4.99 -9.13 7.54
N TYR A 121 -4.65 -9.45 6.29
CA TYR A 121 -5.31 -10.51 5.53
C TYR A 121 -5.34 -11.84 6.31
N PHE A 122 -4.20 -12.30 6.83
CA PHE A 122 -4.13 -13.56 7.58
C PHE A 122 -4.71 -13.48 8.99
N LEU A 123 -4.69 -12.30 9.61
CA LEU A 123 -5.13 -12.13 11.00
C LEU A 123 -6.64 -11.89 11.13
N THR A 124 -7.24 -11.27 10.13
CA THR A 124 -8.60 -10.72 10.23
C THR A 124 -9.56 -11.24 9.17
N LEU A 125 -9.07 -11.85 8.09
CA LEU A 125 -9.91 -12.32 6.99
C LEU A 125 -9.94 -13.84 6.93
N ALA A 126 -11.14 -14.40 7.02
CA ALA A 126 -11.44 -15.81 6.78
C ALA A 126 -12.90 -15.99 6.38
N PRO A 127 -13.30 -17.17 5.87
CA PRO A 127 -14.71 -17.58 5.88
C PRO A 127 -15.29 -17.51 7.31
N ALA A 128 -16.59 -17.25 7.42
CA ALA A 128 -17.25 -17.00 8.71
C ALA A 128 -17.09 -18.18 9.69
N GLU A 129 -17.10 -19.40 9.15
CA GLU A 129 -16.98 -20.67 9.86
C GLU A 129 -15.58 -20.86 10.46
N LEU A 130 -14.57 -20.24 9.84
CA LEU A 130 -13.17 -20.35 10.23
C LEU A 130 -12.70 -19.17 11.09
N CYS A 131 -13.49 -18.10 11.26
CA CYS A 131 -13.13 -16.96 12.11
C CYS A 131 -12.66 -17.30 13.55
N PRO A 132 -13.11 -18.39 14.21
CA PRO A 132 -12.57 -18.80 15.51
C PRO A 132 -11.13 -19.34 15.46
N SER A 133 -10.66 -19.89 14.33
CA SER A 133 -9.36 -20.56 14.20
C SER A 133 -8.22 -19.62 13.75
N ARG A 134 -8.25 -18.36 14.17
CA ARG A 134 -7.21 -17.37 13.87
C ARG A 134 -5.86 -17.73 14.52
N PRO A 135 -4.71 -17.42 13.89
CA PRO A 135 -4.54 -16.80 12.58
C PRO A 135 -4.63 -17.80 11.40
N HIS A 136 -4.96 -17.31 10.20
CA HIS A 136 -5.27 -18.13 9.02
C HIS A 136 -4.08 -18.36 8.06
N TYR A 137 -2.90 -18.67 8.61
CA TYR A 137 -1.71 -18.97 7.80
C TYR A 137 -1.82 -20.29 7.04
N ASP A 138 -2.78 -21.14 7.41
CA ASP A 138 -3.12 -22.38 6.72
C ASP A 138 -3.51 -22.13 5.25
N PHE A 139 -4.12 -20.98 4.93
CA PHE A 139 -4.46 -20.61 3.55
C PHE A 139 -3.24 -20.42 2.62
N LEU A 140 -2.01 -20.45 3.13
CA LEU A 140 -0.79 -20.55 2.30
C LEU A 140 -0.60 -21.94 1.70
N TRP A 141 -1.27 -22.95 2.25
CA TRP A 141 -1.05 -24.37 1.95
C TRP A 141 -2.36 -25.12 1.66
N THR A 142 -3.50 -24.57 2.08
CA THR A 142 -4.82 -25.18 1.93
C THR A 142 -5.76 -24.28 1.12
N ASN A 143 -6.76 -24.89 0.52
CA ASN A 143 -7.88 -24.18 -0.10
C ASN A 143 -9.17 -24.67 0.57
N VAL A 144 -10.07 -23.74 0.88
CA VAL A 144 -11.43 -24.07 1.29
C VAL A 144 -12.24 -24.43 0.04
N PRO A 145 -13.03 -25.51 0.06
CA PRO A 145 -13.80 -25.92 -1.12
C PRO A 145 -14.94 -24.96 -1.43
N GLY A 146 -15.05 -24.59 -2.71
CA GLY A 146 -16.17 -23.84 -3.26
C GLY A 146 -16.12 -22.32 -3.03
N PRO A 147 -17.08 -21.60 -3.64
CA PRO A 147 -17.11 -20.14 -3.65
C PRO A 147 -17.41 -19.62 -2.25
N THR A 148 -16.35 -19.25 -1.53
CA THR A 148 -16.42 -18.78 -0.15
C THR A 148 -16.21 -17.28 -0.08
N ARG A 149 -17.06 -16.61 0.70
CA ARG A 149 -16.99 -15.16 0.90
C ARG A 149 -15.96 -14.83 1.96
N ILE A 150 -15.18 -13.77 1.73
CA ILE A 150 -14.23 -13.27 2.70
C ILE A 150 -14.99 -12.55 3.82
N THR A 151 -14.78 -12.92 5.07
CA THR A 151 -15.42 -12.27 6.24
C THR A 151 -14.35 -11.59 7.08
N HIS A 152 -14.63 -10.38 7.54
CA HIS A 152 -13.81 -9.69 8.53
C HIS A 152 -14.14 -10.21 9.94
N CYS A 153 -13.31 -11.11 10.45
CA CYS A 153 -13.50 -11.86 11.69
C CYS A 153 -13.35 -11.04 12.99
N MET A 154 -12.86 -9.79 12.88
CA MET A 154 -12.71 -8.86 14.01
C MET A 154 -13.64 -7.65 13.92
N SER A 155 -14.72 -7.71 13.12
CA SER A 155 -15.70 -6.64 13.07
C SER A 155 -16.88 -6.93 14.00
N ASP A 156 -17.27 -5.95 14.81
CA ASP A 156 -18.48 -6.00 15.63
C ASP A 156 -19.77 -5.76 14.82
N THR A 157 -19.66 -5.58 13.50
CA THR A 157 -20.79 -5.20 12.64
C THR A 157 -20.97 -6.17 11.47
N GLN A 158 -22.12 -6.84 11.41
CA GLN A 158 -22.48 -7.70 10.27
C GLN A 158 -22.55 -6.92 8.96
N ALA A 159 -22.83 -5.60 9.02
CA ALA A 159 -22.93 -4.73 7.87
C ALA A 159 -21.66 -4.67 7.01
N ILE A 160 -20.48 -4.81 7.62
CA ILE A 160 -19.19 -4.84 6.91
C ILE A 160 -19.11 -6.11 6.05
N ASN A 161 -19.68 -7.24 6.46
CA ASN A 161 -19.55 -8.51 5.75
C ASN A 161 -20.64 -8.79 4.70
N LEU A 162 -21.65 -7.91 4.58
CA LEU A 162 -22.77 -8.11 3.64
C LEU A 162 -22.33 -8.05 2.17
N GLU A 163 -21.36 -7.19 1.86
CA GLU A 163 -20.90 -6.89 0.50
C GLU A 163 -19.41 -7.21 0.32
N SER A 164 -18.85 -8.12 1.13
CA SER A 164 -17.45 -8.49 1.00
C SER A 164 -17.20 -9.35 -0.25
N PRO A 165 -16.02 -9.24 -0.87
CA PRO A 165 -15.67 -10.03 -2.03
C PRO A 165 -15.56 -11.53 -1.69
N TYR A 166 -15.63 -12.35 -2.74
CA TYR A 166 -15.28 -13.77 -2.65
C TYR A 166 -13.78 -13.95 -2.74
N TYR A 167 -13.29 -15.03 -2.15
CA TYR A 167 -11.92 -15.46 -2.42
C TYR A 167 -11.75 -15.79 -3.90
N PHE A 168 -10.59 -15.49 -4.46
CA PHE A 168 -10.20 -16.04 -5.75
C PHE A 168 -9.93 -17.53 -5.60
N GLU A 169 -10.50 -18.36 -6.48
CA GLU A 169 -10.12 -19.76 -6.55
C GLU A 169 -8.95 -19.97 -7.52
N PRO A 170 -7.88 -20.68 -7.12
CA PRO A 170 -7.63 -21.20 -5.78
C PRO A 170 -7.09 -20.13 -4.80
N GLN A 171 -7.62 -20.13 -3.56
CA GLN A 171 -7.32 -19.18 -2.48
C GLN A 171 -5.84 -19.06 -2.17
N ILE A 172 -5.13 -20.18 -2.30
CA ILE A 172 -3.69 -20.25 -2.13
C ILE A 172 -2.96 -19.20 -2.97
N LEU A 173 -3.44 -18.89 -4.19
CA LEU A 173 -2.82 -17.86 -5.04
C LEU A 173 -3.02 -16.46 -4.45
N GLN A 174 -4.20 -16.18 -3.91
CA GLN A 174 -4.46 -14.90 -3.25
C GLN A 174 -3.59 -14.75 -1.98
N SER A 175 -3.49 -15.80 -1.17
CA SER A 175 -2.65 -15.84 0.03
C SER A 175 -1.16 -15.65 -0.29
N TRP A 176 -0.63 -16.39 -1.27
CA TRP A 176 0.75 -16.19 -1.74
C TRP A 176 0.94 -14.81 -2.36
N GLY A 177 -0.07 -14.27 -3.03
CA GLY A 177 -0.10 -12.88 -3.48
C GLY A 177 0.21 -11.92 -2.33
N HIS A 178 -0.46 -12.05 -1.20
CA HIS A 178 -0.21 -11.21 -0.02
C HIS A 178 1.22 -11.32 0.55
N VAL A 179 1.90 -12.46 0.35
CA VAL A 179 3.33 -12.61 0.67
C VAL A 179 4.22 -11.96 -0.40
N LEU A 180 3.86 -12.12 -1.67
CA LEU A 180 4.66 -11.66 -2.81
C LEU A 180 4.55 -10.14 -3.06
N TRP A 181 3.41 -9.50 -2.79
CA TRP A 181 3.21 -8.07 -3.08
C TRP A 181 4.22 -7.16 -2.36
N PRO A 182 4.45 -7.29 -1.03
CA PRO A 182 5.45 -6.47 -0.35
C PRO A 182 6.87 -6.72 -0.85
N VAL A 183 7.20 -7.97 -1.24
CA VAL A 183 8.51 -8.32 -1.82
C VAL A 183 8.69 -7.63 -3.18
N LEU A 184 7.67 -7.69 -4.04
CA LEU A 184 7.67 -7.03 -5.35
C LEU A 184 7.79 -5.51 -5.21
N ILE A 185 7.02 -4.90 -4.31
CA ILE A 185 7.08 -3.46 -4.00
C ILE A 185 8.51 -3.09 -3.57
N THR A 186 9.12 -3.87 -2.69
CA THR A 186 10.50 -3.64 -2.23
C THR A 186 11.48 -3.62 -3.40
N ALA A 187 11.43 -4.62 -4.28
CA ALA A 187 12.31 -4.70 -5.44
C ALA A 187 12.15 -3.50 -6.39
N LEU A 188 10.90 -3.14 -6.69
CA LEU A 188 10.57 -2.01 -7.57
C LEU A 188 10.99 -0.66 -6.97
N LEU A 189 10.78 -0.45 -5.67
CA LEU A 189 11.19 0.79 -5.00
C LEU A 189 12.71 0.89 -4.85
N ILE A 190 13.43 -0.21 -4.64
CA ILE A 190 14.91 -0.21 -4.71
C ILE A 190 15.38 0.14 -6.13
N GLY A 191 14.72 -0.40 -7.15
CA GLY A 191 14.99 -0.04 -8.55
C GLY A 191 14.76 1.46 -8.79
N THR A 192 13.62 1.98 -8.33
CA THR A 192 13.23 3.40 -8.41
C THR A 192 14.30 4.27 -7.76
N TRP A 193 14.69 3.89 -6.53
CA TRP A 193 15.68 4.56 -5.71
C TRP A 193 17.04 4.67 -6.41
N ARG A 194 17.50 3.56 -7.00
CA ARG A 194 18.77 3.51 -7.74
C ARG A 194 18.72 4.34 -9.02
N SER A 195 17.64 4.27 -9.79
CA SER A 195 17.48 5.06 -11.01
C SER A 195 17.39 6.55 -10.70
N TRP A 196 16.58 6.93 -9.71
CA TRP A 196 16.41 8.32 -9.28
C TRP A 196 17.72 8.95 -8.81
N ARG A 197 18.54 8.22 -8.03
CA ARG A 197 19.88 8.71 -7.61
C ARG A 197 20.85 8.91 -8.77
N LYS A 198 20.80 8.07 -9.80
CA LYS A 198 21.68 8.23 -10.98
C LYS A 198 21.36 9.49 -11.76
N THR A 199 20.09 9.90 -11.80
CA THR A 199 19.67 11.11 -12.49
C THR A 199 19.77 12.38 -11.63
N ALA A 200 19.88 12.24 -10.30
CA ALA A 200 20.03 13.36 -9.37
C ALA A 200 21.48 13.82 -9.17
N ARG A 201 22.47 12.99 -9.54
CA ARG A 201 23.91 13.30 -9.58
C ARG A 201 24.32 13.71 -10.99
#